data_AF-A0A962Z6Q1-F1
#
_entry.id   AF-A0A962Z6Q1-F1
#
_cell.length_a   1.000
_cell.length_b   1.000
_cell.length_c   1.000
_cell.angle_alpha   90.00
_cell.angle_beta   90.00
_cell.angle_gamma   90.00
#
_symmetry.space_group_name_H-M   'P 1'
#
loop_
_entity.id
_entity.type
_entity.pdbx_description
1 polymer ?
#
loop_
_entity_poly.entity_id
_entity_poly.type
_entity_poly.pdbx_seq_one_letter_code
_entity_poly.pdbx_strand_id
1 'polypeptide(L)'
;MLHKIKPFPLLDPSGRLFALSQTCHGILLINWVMQGMRGMERKELAFRLLFEIALTLFFGLCLEMLGAGGALAFFLALLLAHSLNFFFNGQLWVCLRYCHFYRQDPEIIDAWRDRCFERLVDIPIVDEAVCIGSQACGRGTPGERSDIDLRLFFVAGMEDWLAINLLMLRLRTSALFDGIPLDLYACDSPSSLDRFDRRKPVGIIKDRGGRLVRKLGKRGRWLVR
;
A
#
# COMPACT_ATOMS: atom_id res chain seq x y z
N MET A 1 4.14 6.59 -25.91
CA MET A 1 3.98 5.92 -24.60
C MET A 1 2.50 5.93 -24.22
N LEU A 2 1.90 4.77 -24.00
CA LEU A 2 0.48 4.66 -23.63
C LEU A 2 0.27 5.23 -22.21
N HIS A 3 -0.70 6.12 -22.05
CA HIS A 3 -1.11 6.63 -20.74
C HIS A 3 -1.69 5.45 -19.93
N LYS A 4 -1.10 5.15 -18.77
CA LYS A 4 -1.66 4.14 -17.86
C LYS A 4 -2.93 4.74 -17.24
N ILE A 5 -4.08 4.10 -17.46
CA ILE A 5 -5.37 4.56 -16.93
C ILE A 5 -5.54 4.02 -15.50
N LYS A 6 -5.98 4.86 -14.57
CA LYS A 6 -6.35 4.42 -13.22
C LYS A 6 -7.84 4.06 -13.18
N PRO A 7 -8.21 2.83 -12.79
CA PRO A 7 -9.62 2.42 -12.79
C PRO A 7 -10.39 3.04 -11.61
N PHE A 8 -11.37 3.89 -11.91
CA PHE A 8 -12.34 4.44 -10.96
C PHE A 8 -13.74 3.89 -11.28
N PRO A 9 -14.22 2.85 -10.58
CA PRO A 9 -15.45 2.11 -10.94
C PRO A 9 -16.73 2.93 -10.89
N LEU A 10 -16.73 4.02 -10.11
CA LEU A 10 -17.92 4.86 -9.91
C LEU A 10 -18.07 5.93 -10.99
N LEU A 11 -17.10 6.08 -11.89
CA LEU A 11 -17.10 7.10 -12.93
C LEU A 11 -17.32 6.46 -14.30
N ASP A 12 -18.23 7.02 -15.08
CA ASP A 12 -18.43 6.65 -16.48
C ASP A 12 -17.17 6.97 -17.30
N PRO A 13 -16.53 5.97 -17.93
CA PRO A 13 -15.33 6.17 -18.74
C PRO A 13 -15.45 7.21 -19.85
N SER A 14 -16.67 7.50 -20.32
CA SER A 14 -16.93 8.47 -21.40
C SER A 14 -17.13 9.91 -20.91
N GLY A 15 -17.26 10.13 -19.60
CA GLY A 15 -17.62 11.42 -19.02
C GLY A 15 -16.45 12.39 -18.79
N ARG A 16 -16.72 13.70 -18.80
CA ARG A 16 -15.75 14.75 -18.45
C ARG A 16 -15.15 14.57 -17.04
N LEU A 17 -15.96 14.09 -16.09
CA LEU A 17 -15.50 13.79 -14.73
C LEU A 17 -14.46 12.67 -14.71
N PHE A 18 -14.61 11.66 -15.57
CA PHE A 18 -13.60 10.62 -15.71
C PHE A 18 -12.30 11.19 -16.28
N ALA A 19 -12.36 12.00 -17.34
CA ALA A 19 -11.17 12.67 -17.88
C ALA A 19 -10.43 13.52 -16.81
N LEU A 20 -11.18 14.30 -16.01
CA LEU A 20 -10.61 15.07 -14.90
C LEU A 20 -9.99 14.16 -13.83
N SER A 21 -10.64 13.04 -13.50
CA SER A 21 -10.11 12.05 -12.54
C SER A 21 -8.82 11.38 -13.00
N GLN A 22 -8.55 11.34 -14.31
CA GLN A 22 -7.31 10.78 -14.88
C GLN A 22 -6.15 11.77 -14.88
N THR A 23 -6.39 13.06 -14.61
CA THR A 23 -5.30 14.03 -14.43
C THR A 23 -4.48 13.69 -13.18
N CYS A 24 -3.20 14.07 -13.14
CA CYS A 24 -2.36 13.82 -11.96
C CYS A 24 -2.98 14.38 -10.68
N HIS A 25 -3.49 15.62 -10.74
CA HIS A 25 -4.18 16.27 -9.63
C HIS A 25 -5.46 15.53 -9.24
N GLY A 26 -6.27 15.10 -10.22
CA GLY A 26 -7.49 14.33 -9.97
C GLY A 26 -7.20 13.00 -9.29
N ILE A 27 -6.19 12.26 -9.75
CA ILE A 27 -5.74 11.02 -9.13
C ILE A 27 -5.29 11.28 -7.69
N LEU A 28 -4.42 12.28 -7.46
CA LEU A 28 -3.93 12.62 -6.13
C LEU A 28 -5.07 13.01 -5.19
N LEU A 29 -5.97 13.89 -5.63
CA LEU A 29 -7.11 14.35 -4.84
C LEU A 29 -8.04 13.20 -4.47
N ILE A 30 -8.43 12.36 -5.43
CA ILE A 30 -9.31 11.22 -5.16
C ILE A 30 -8.63 10.25 -4.19
N ASN A 31 -7.32 10.02 -4.30
CA ASN A 31 -6.63 9.10 -3.40
C ASN A 31 -6.33 9.71 -2.04
N TRP A 32 -6.17 11.03 -1.94
CA TRP A 32 -6.11 11.76 -0.68
C TRP A 32 -7.44 11.60 0.06
N VAL A 33 -8.57 11.93 -0.58
CA VAL A 33 -9.92 11.77 0.01
C VAL A 33 -10.21 10.32 0.39
N MET A 34 -9.98 9.38 -0.53
CA MET A 34 -10.30 7.97 -0.30
C MET A 34 -9.25 7.23 0.52
N GLN A 35 -8.11 7.88 0.82
CA GLN A 35 -6.98 7.33 1.54
C GLN A 35 -6.45 6.00 0.96
N GLY A 36 -6.78 5.62 -0.27
CA GLY A 36 -6.45 4.28 -0.78
C GLY A 36 -7.03 3.12 0.05
N MET A 37 -8.18 3.32 0.71
CA MET A 37 -8.85 2.28 1.51
C MET A 37 -9.43 1.14 0.66
N ARG A 38 -9.44 1.28 -0.67
CA ARG A 38 -10.03 0.29 -1.57
C ARG A 38 -9.20 -0.98 -1.60
N GLY A 39 -9.80 -2.09 -1.15
CA GLY A 39 -9.16 -3.40 -1.12
C GLY A 39 -8.48 -3.75 0.21
N MET A 40 -8.47 -2.81 1.14
CA MET A 40 -8.00 -3.00 2.51
C MET A 40 -8.89 -3.98 3.26
N GLU A 41 -8.31 -4.91 4.02
CA GLU A 41 -9.08 -5.79 4.91
C GLU A 41 -9.51 -5.05 6.17
N ARG A 42 -10.53 -5.57 6.85
CA ARG A 42 -11.18 -4.90 8.00
C ARG A 42 -10.20 -4.54 9.12
N LYS A 43 -9.24 -5.41 9.41
CA LYS A 43 -8.26 -5.18 10.48
C LYS A 43 -7.29 -4.05 10.15
N GLU A 44 -6.81 -3.98 8.91
CA GLU A 44 -5.94 -2.89 8.47
C GLU A 44 -6.73 -1.56 8.43
N LEU A 45 -7.98 -1.59 7.96
CA LEU A 45 -8.86 -0.43 7.97
C LEU A 45 -9.09 0.09 9.40
N ALA A 46 -9.35 -0.80 10.35
CA ALA A 46 -9.51 -0.45 11.75
C ALA A 46 -8.25 0.21 12.31
N PHE A 47 -7.07 -0.35 12.05
CA PHE A 47 -5.80 0.26 12.47
C PHE A 47 -5.65 1.66 11.90
N ARG A 48 -5.93 1.84 10.60
CA ARG A 48 -5.79 3.12 9.92
C ARG A 48 -6.68 4.20 10.51
N LEU A 49 -7.95 3.88 10.77
CA LEU A 49 -8.90 4.83 11.37
C LEU A 49 -8.48 5.19 12.80
N LEU A 50 -8.07 4.20 13.60
CA LEU A 50 -7.57 4.44 14.96
C LEU A 50 -6.31 5.32 14.96
N PHE A 51 -5.39 5.07 14.03
CA PHE A 51 -4.17 5.86 13.88
C PHE A 51 -4.49 7.31 13.48
N GLU A 52 -5.42 7.52 12.55
CA GLU A 52 -5.86 8.87 12.14
C GLU A 52 -6.56 9.63 13.28
N ILE A 53 -7.41 8.95 14.06
CA ILE A 53 -8.01 9.52 15.27
C ILE A 53 -6.93 9.90 16.28
N ALA A 54 -5.96 9.02 16.54
CA ALA A 54 -4.86 9.29 17.46
C ALA A 54 -4.02 10.50 17.03
N LEU A 55 -3.68 10.61 15.74
CA LEU A 55 -2.99 11.77 15.19
C LEU A 55 -3.82 13.05 15.31
N THR A 56 -5.13 12.97 15.04
CA THR A 56 -6.05 14.12 15.15
C THR A 56 -6.10 14.63 16.59
N LEU A 57 -6.21 13.72 17.57
CA LEU A 57 -6.20 14.10 18.99
C LEU A 57 -4.85 14.72 19.39
N PHE A 58 -3.74 14.13 18.96
CA PHE A 58 -2.39 14.66 19.22
C PHE A 58 -2.21 16.07 18.68
N PHE A 59 -2.49 16.30 17.39
CA PHE A 59 -2.35 17.64 16.79
C PHE A 59 -3.37 18.63 17.35
N GLY A 60 -4.59 18.17 17.69
CA GLY A 60 -5.61 19.01 18.32
C GLY A 60 -5.12 19.58 19.64
N LEU A 61 -4.58 18.72 20.51
CA LEU A 61 -3.99 19.15 21.78
C LEU A 61 -2.82 20.11 21.58
N CYS A 62 -1.91 19.84 20.65
CA CYS A 62 -0.81 20.75 20.34
C CYS A 62 -1.29 22.12 19.86
N LEU A 63 -2.29 22.16 18.98
CA LEU A 63 -2.83 23.41 18.43
C LEU A 63 -3.60 24.22 19.48
N GLU A 64 -4.35 23.55 20.36
CA GLU A 64 -4.99 24.19 21.52
C GLU A 64 -3.95 24.82 22.47
N MET A 65 -2.87 24.10 22.76
CA MET A 65 -1.76 24.64 23.56
C MET A 65 -1.08 25.85 22.91
N LEU A 66 -1.15 25.96 21.58
CA LEU A 66 -0.67 27.12 20.82
C LEU A 66 -1.71 28.25 20.70
N GLY A 67 -2.88 28.09 21.32
CA GLY A 67 -3.94 29.10 21.34
C GLY A 67 -4.89 29.07 20.14
N ALA A 68 -4.84 28.03 19.30
CA ALA A 68 -5.89 27.81 18.31
C ALA A 68 -7.16 27.38 19.04
N GLY A 69 -8.27 28.10 18.88
CA GLY A 69 -9.50 27.74 19.59
C GLY A 69 -10.10 26.42 19.08
N GLY A 70 -10.56 25.57 20.01
CA GLY A 70 -11.60 24.54 19.86
C GLY A 70 -11.78 23.94 18.47
N ALA A 71 -12.81 24.48 17.80
CA ALA A 71 -13.24 24.01 16.49
C ALA A 71 -12.18 24.17 15.40
N LEU A 72 -11.42 25.27 15.42
CA LEU A 72 -10.34 25.50 14.45
C LEU A 72 -9.18 24.53 14.69
N ALA A 73 -8.77 24.34 15.96
CA ALA A 73 -7.74 23.38 16.31
C ALA A 73 -8.11 21.96 15.86
N PHE A 74 -9.34 21.51 16.12
CA PHE A 74 -9.83 20.21 15.68
C PHE A 74 -9.83 20.07 14.15
N PHE A 75 -10.35 21.06 13.41
CA PHE A 75 -10.39 21.01 11.95
C PHE A 75 -8.98 20.94 11.33
N LEU A 76 -8.07 21.79 11.80
CA LEU A 76 -6.68 21.79 11.35
C LEU A 76 -5.97 20.48 11.70
N ALA A 77 -6.21 19.95 12.92
CA ALA A 77 -5.66 18.68 13.34
C ALA A 77 -6.13 17.51 12.48
N LEU A 78 -7.42 17.48 12.12
CA LEU A 78 -7.98 16.47 11.22
C LEU A 78 -7.34 16.56 9.83
N LEU A 79 -7.20 17.77 9.26
CA LEU A 79 -6.54 17.95 7.97
C LEU A 79 -5.07 17.52 7.99
N LEU A 80 -4.34 17.85 9.06
CA LEU A 80 -2.95 17.43 9.25
C LEU A 80 -2.84 15.92 9.39
N ALA A 81 -3.63 15.30 10.28
CA ALA A 81 -3.66 13.86 10.49
C ALA A 81 -3.98 13.11 9.19
N HIS A 82 -5.02 13.53 8.47
CA HIS A 82 -5.43 12.93 7.21
C HIS A 82 -4.34 13.04 6.12
N SER A 83 -3.69 14.19 6.03
CA SER A 83 -2.63 14.45 5.04
C SER A 83 -1.35 13.67 5.36
N LEU A 84 -0.94 13.62 6.63
CA LEU A 84 0.22 12.84 7.05
C LEU A 84 -0.06 11.34 6.91
N ASN A 85 -1.27 10.89 7.22
CA ASN A 85 -1.68 9.50 7.00
C ASN A 85 -1.60 9.13 5.52
N PHE A 86 -2.10 9.97 4.61
CA PHE A 86 -1.96 9.77 3.16
C PHE A 86 -0.49 9.69 2.72
N PHE A 87 0.34 10.59 3.24
CA PHE A 87 1.74 10.72 2.88
C PHE A 87 2.55 9.49 3.35
N PHE A 88 2.48 9.15 4.64
CA PHE A 88 3.27 8.06 5.23
C PHE A 88 2.75 6.66 4.92
N ASN A 89 1.44 6.47 4.70
CA ASN A 89 0.92 5.16 4.27
C ASN A 89 1.12 4.87 2.78
N GLY A 90 2.09 5.51 2.13
CA GLY A 90 2.66 5.09 0.84
C GLY A 90 1.77 5.34 -0.38
N GLN A 91 0.67 6.06 -0.23
CA GLN A 91 -0.26 6.29 -1.35
C GLN A 91 0.27 7.32 -2.35
N LEU A 92 1.21 8.19 -1.95
CA LEU A 92 1.76 9.22 -2.81
C LEU A 92 2.41 8.64 -4.07
N TRP A 93 3.44 7.80 -3.94
CA TRP A 93 4.15 7.24 -5.10
C TRP A 93 3.29 6.24 -5.89
N VAL A 94 2.43 5.49 -5.20
CA VAL A 94 1.44 4.61 -5.84
C VAL A 94 0.46 5.40 -6.73
N CYS A 95 0.20 6.67 -6.41
CA CYS A 95 -0.58 7.58 -7.25
C CYS A 95 0.27 8.24 -8.33
N LEU A 96 1.45 8.72 -7.98
CA LEU A 96 2.32 9.45 -8.90
C LEU A 96 2.79 8.59 -10.08
N ARG A 97 2.86 7.26 -9.95
CA ARG A 97 3.15 6.36 -11.08
C ARG A 97 2.18 6.45 -12.26
N TYR A 98 0.99 7.04 -12.07
CA TYR A 98 0.05 7.32 -13.17
C TYR A 98 0.33 8.67 -13.85
N CYS A 99 1.10 9.54 -13.19
CA CYS A 99 1.49 10.84 -13.73
C CYS A 99 2.67 10.69 -14.70
N HIS A 100 2.65 11.49 -15.77
CA HIS A 100 3.62 11.38 -16.86
C HIS A 100 5.09 11.66 -16.45
N PHE A 101 5.30 12.47 -15.41
CA PHE A 101 6.62 12.89 -14.95
C PHE A 101 7.26 11.88 -14.02
N TYR A 102 6.48 10.98 -13.42
CA TYR A 102 7.03 9.94 -12.57
C TYR A 102 7.69 8.88 -13.43
N ARG A 103 8.97 8.69 -13.17
CA ARG A 103 9.80 7.59 -13.65
C ARG A 103 10.73 7.24 -12.50
N GLN A 104 10.91 5.95 -12.28
CA GLN A 104 11.90 5.47 -11.34
C GLN A 104 12.79 4.47 -12.06
N ASP A 105 14.06 4.47 -11.69
CA ASP A 105 15.03 3.51 -12.18
C ASP A 105 14.58 2.09 -11.77
N PRO A 106 14.34 1.18 -12.73
CA PRO A 106 14.00 -0.20 -12.44
C PRO A 106 15.02 -0.88 -11.51
N GLU A 107 16.30 -0.54 -11.59
CA GLU A 107 17.35 -1.12 -10.74
C GLU A 107 17.17 -0.70 -9.27
N ILE A 108 16.74 0.54 -9.01
CA ILE A 108 16.44 1.02 -7.66
C ILE A 108 15.21 0.28 -7.10
N ILE A 109 14.17 0.08 -7.92
CA ILE A 109 12.99 -0.69 -7.52
C ILE A 109 13.36 -2.13 -7.20
N ASP A 110 14.14 -2.79 -8.06
CA ASP A 110 14.57 -4.17 -7.88
C ASP A 110 15.45 -4.33 -6.63
N ALA A 111 16.44 -3.44 -6.45
CA ALA A 111 17.30 -3.48 -5.28
C ALA A 111 16.51 -3.24 -3.97
N TRP A 112 15.53 -2.33 -3.97
CA TRP A 112 14.66 -2.11 -2.83
C TRP A 112 13.78 -3.34 -2.54
N ARG A 113 13.19 -3.92 -3.60
CA ARG A 113 12.35 -5.12 -3.53
C ARG A 113 13.13 -6.28 -2.90
N ASP A 114 14.32 -6.56 -3.40
CA ASP A 114 15.10 -7.73 -2.99
C ASP A 114 15.51 -7.59 -1.51
N ARG A 115 16.02 -6.42 -1.09
CA ARG A 115 16.29 -6.13 0.33
C ARG A 115 15.04 -6.25 1.20
N CYS A 116 13.88 -5.80 0.71
CA CYS A 116 12.63 -5.91 1.44
C CYS A 116 12.22 -7.37 1.61
N PHE A 117 12.31 -8.17 0.55
CA PHE A 117 11.90 -9.57 0.55
C PHE A 117 12.80 -10.43 1.43
N GLU A 118 14.12 -10.25 1.36
CA GLU A 118 15.08 -10.89 2.26
C GLU A 118 14.73 -10.62 3.72
N ARG A 119 14.50 -9.35 4.08
CA ARG A 119 14.13 -8.96 5.45
C ARG A 119 12.81 -9.57 5.92
N LEU A 120 11.82 -9.71 5.02
CA LEU A 120 10.52 -10.28 5.38
C LEU A 120 10.59 -11.75 5.78
N VAL A 121 11.55 -12.51 5.21
CA VAL A 121 11.77 -13.91 5.58
C VAL A 121 12.07 -14.04 7.07
N ASP A 122 12.91 -13.15 7.60
CA ASP A 122 13.38 -13.21 8.99
C ASP A 122 12.41 -12.61 10.02
N ILE A 123 11.36 -11.89 9.58
CA ILE A 123 10.43 -11.23 10.50
C ILE A 123 9.41 -12.23 11.07
N PRO A 124 9.42 -12.54 12.39
CA PRO A 124 8.64 -13.64 12.95
C PRO A 124 7.12 -13.46 12.87
N ILE A 125 6.64 -12.21 12.98
CA ILE A 125 5.22 -11.83 12.94
C ILE A 125 4.57 -12.00 11.55
N VAL A 126 5.40 -12.06 10.50
CA VAL A 126 4.94 -12.36 9.15
C VAL A 126 4.95 -13.88 8.99
N ASP A 127 3.78 -14.50 8.96
CA ASP A 127 3.65 -15.94 8.68
C ASP A 127 3.99 -16.26 7.23
N GLU A 128 3.48 -15.39 6.35
CA GLU A 128 3.35 -15.64 4.93
C GLU A 128 3.44 -14.29 4.20
N ALA A 129 4.08 -14.27 3.04
CA ALA A 129 4.20 -13.07 2.23
C ALA A 129 4.24 -13.43 0.75
N VAL A 130 3.54 -12.64 -0.07
CA VAL A 130 3.54 -12.79 -1.54
C VAL A 130 3.68 -11.45 -2.24
N CYS A 131 4.37 -11.48 -3.38
CA CYS A 131 4.34 -10.41 -4.37
C CYS A 131 3.43 -10.78 -5.53
N ILE A 132 2.67 -9.82 -6.07
CA ILE A 132 1.73 -10.04 -7.18
C ILE A 132 2.16 -9.20 -8.39
N GLY A 133 1.84 -9.66 -9.60
CA GLY A 133 2.01 -8.87 -10.81
C GLY A 133 3.44 -8.88 -11.36
N SER A 134 3.84 -7.86 -12.11
CA SER A 134 5.08 -7.88 -12.89
C SER A 134 6.33 -8.16 -12.04
N GLN A 135 6.32 -7.70 -10.79
CA GLN A 135 7.41 -7.92 -9.84
C GLN A 135 7.52 -9.38 -9.35
N ALA A 136 6.51 -10.22 -9.58
CA ALA A 136 6.53 -11.64 -9.27
C ALA A 136 7.20 -12.52 -10.35
N CYS A 137 7.52 -11.98 -11.53
CA CYS A 137 8.03 -12.78 -12.65
C CYS A 137 9.51 -13.20 -12.50
N GLY A 138 10.29 -12.55 -11.62
CA GLY A 138 11.73 -12.82 -11.40
C GLY A 138 12.64 -12.64 -12.62
N ARG A 139 12.11 -12.55 -13.85
CA ARG A 139 12.79 -12.31 -15.12
C ARG A 139 11.87 -11.49 -16.01
N GLY A 140 12.28 -10.24 -16.24
CA GLY A 140 11.58 -9.26 -17.04
C GLY A 140 11.85 -7.88 -16.45
N THR A 141 12.34 -6.96 -17.26
CA THR A 141 12.63 -5.59 -16.83
C THR A 141 11.31 -4.96 -16.37
N PRO A 142 11.16 -4.64 -15.08
CA PRO A 142 9.98 -3.91 -14.64
C PRO A 142 9.90 -2.60 -15.41
N GLY A 143 8.69 -2.20 -15.81
CA GLY A 143 8.53 -0.87 -16.39
C GLY A 143 8.94 0.20 -15.38
N GLU A 144 9.42 1.35 -15.87
CA GLU A 144 9.80 2.55 -15.07
C GLU A 144 8.67 3.10 -14.15
N ARG A 145 7.46 2.53 -14.24
CA ARG A 145 6.26 2.87 -13.47
C ARG A 145 5.61 1.65 -12.81
N SER A 146 6.38 0.57 -12.67
CA SER A 146 5.95 -0.63 -11.97
C SER A 146 5.85 -0.35 -10.47
N ASP A 147 4.85 -0.95 -9.84
CA ASP A 147 4.67 -1.00 -8.40
C ASP A 147 5.11 -2.34 -7.84
N ILE A 148 5.36 -2.34 -6.53
CA ILE A 148 5.53 -3.55 -5.74
C ILE A 148 4.20 -3.84 -5.06
N ASP A 149 3.44 -4.79 -5.60
CA ASP A 149 2.21 -5.30 -4.98
C ASP A 149 2.58 -6.39 -3.96
N LEU A 150 2.65 -6.04 -2.68
CA LEU A 150 3.03 -6.94 -1.59
C LEU A 150 1.83 -7.24 -0.68
N ARG A 151 1.64 -8.52 -0.31
CA ARG A 151 0.61 -8.94 0.66
C ARG A 151 1.28 -9.71 1.79
N LEU A 152 1.02 -9.30 3.01
CA LEU A 152 1.51 -9.93 4.23
C LEU A 152 0.36 -10.65 4.92
N PHE A 153 0.60 -11.86 5.39
CA PHE A 153 -0.34 -12.61 6.20
C PHE A 153 0.30 -12.89 7.56
N PHE A 154 -0.52 -12.85 8.60
CA PHE A 154 -0.10 -12.91 9.99
C PHE A 154 -1.13 -13.72 10.80
N VAL A 155 -0.71 -14.22 11.95
CA VAL A 155 -1.61 -14.95 12.86
C VAL A 155 -2.65 -14.02 13.46
N ALA A 156 -3.84 -14.53 13.74
CA ALA A 156 -4.85 -13.77 14.44
C ALA A 156 -4.43 -13.54 15.90
N GLY A 157 -4.12 -12.28 16.25
CA GLY A 157 -3.85 -11.80 17.60
C GLY A 157 -3.84 -10.28 17.64
N MET A 158 -4.13 -9.66 18.79
CA MET A 158 -4.12 -8.20 18.92
C MET A 158 -2.68 -7.65 18.82
N GLU A 159 -1.73 -8.33 19.46
CA GLU A 159 -0.30 -7.98 19.42
C GLU A 159 0.24 -8.11 17.99
N ASP A 160 -0.04 -9.26 17.34
CA ASP A 160 0.37 -9.49 15.96
C ASP A 160 -0.32 -8.52 14.98
N TRP A 161 -1.57 -8.15 15.23
CA TRP A 161 -2.27 -7.13 14.46
C TRP A 161 -1.62 -5.76 14.60
N LEU A 162 -1.28 -5.33 15.82
CA LEU A 162 -0.63 -4.04 16.01
C LEU A 162 0.75 -4.04 15.36
N ALA A 163 1.56 -5.06 15.62
CA ALA A 163 2.92 -5.10 15.14
C ALA A 163 3.03 -5.34 13.61
N ILE A 164 2.10 -6.05 12.96
CA ILE A 164 2.06 -6.11 11.49
C ILE A 164 1.72 -4.75 10.88
N ASN A 165 0.80 -4.00 11.48
CA ASN A 165 0.43 -2.67 10.98
C ASN A 165 1.55 -1.64 11.18
N LEU A 166 2.27 -1.71 12.31
CA LEU A 166 3.46 -0.89 12.53
C LEU A 166 4.60 -1.27 11.55
N LEU A 167 4.78 -2.56 11.26
CA LEU A 167 5.71 -3.01 10.23
C LEU A 167 5.33 -2.43 8.87
N MET A 168 4.06 -2.48 8.50
CA MET A 168 3.57 -1.93 7.22
C MET A 168 3.78 -0.42 7.13
N LEU A 169 3.50 0.32 8.21
CA LEU A 169 3.78 1.75 8.27
C LEU A 169 5.28 2.03 8.08
N ARG A 170 6.14 1.24 8.73
CA ARG A 170 7.60 1.35 8.57
C ARG A 170 8.04 1.07 7.13
N LEU A 171 7.53 0.01 6.49
CA LEU A 171 7.87 -0.34 5.11
C LEU A 171 7.38 0.72 4.12
N ARG A 172 6.15 1.22 4.28
CA ARG A 172 5.58 2.30 3.47
C ARG A 172 6.36 3.60 3.65
N THR A 173 6.78 3.91 4.87
CA THR A 173 7.62 5.09 5.16
C THR A 173 9.00 4.95 4.52
N SER A 174 9.64 3.78 4.59
CA SER A 174 10.90 3.54 3.88
C SER A 174 10.73 3.71 2.37
N ALA A 175 9.71 3.08 1.79
CA ALA A 175 9.40 3.21 0.37
C ALA A 175 9.11 4.67 -0.04
N LEU A 176 8.46 5.44 0.82
CA LEU A 176 8.21 6.86 0.60
C LEU A 176 9.51 7.65 0.46
N PHE A 177 10.48 7.44 1.34
CA PHE A 177 11.76 8.15 1.26
C PHE A 177 12.63 7.66 0.09
N ASP A 178 12.47 6.40 -0.31
CA ASP A 178 13.19 5.80 -1.44
C ASP A 178 12.49 6.06 -2.81
N GLY A 179 11.36 6.76 -2.83
CA GLY A 179 10.61 7.05 -4.07
C GLY A 179 9.90 5.83 -4.68
N ILE A 180 9.69 4.77 -3.90
CA ILE A 180 9.19 3.47 -4.36
C ILE A 180 7.65 3.41 -4.27
N PRO A 181 6.96 3.01 -5.34
CA PRO A 181 5.50 2.82 -5.34
C PRO A 181 5.18 1.43 -4.76
N LEU A 182 5.03 1.37 -3.43
CA LEU A 182 4.72 0.15 -2.69
C LEU A 182 3.21 0.04 -2.40
N ASP A 183 2.53 -0.90 -3.04
CA ASP A 183 1.15 -1.28 -2.73
C ASP A 183 1.15 -2.47 -1.77
N LEU A 184 1.11 -2.18 -0.47
CA LEU A 184 1.24 -3.14 0.63
C LEU A 184 -0.11 -3.34 1.31
N TYR A 185 -0.54 -4.57 1.61
CA TYR A 185 -1.71 -4.84 2.45
C TYR A 185 -1.47 -6.00 3.43
N ALA A 186 -2.16 -5.94 4.57
CA ALA A 186 -2.29 -7.06 5.48
C ALA A 186 -3.53 -7.89 5.11
N CYS A 187 -3.36 -9.20 5.02
CA CYS A 187 -4.41 -10.14 4.69
C CYS A 187 -4.62 -11.12 5.84
N ASP A 188 -5.88 -11.33 6.20
CA ASP A 188 -6.26 -12.27 7.27
C ASP A 188 -6.07 -13.73 6.85
N SER A 189 -6.19 -14.03 5.56
CA SER A 189 -6.05 -15.39 5.06
C SER A 189 -5.66 -15.43 3.58
N PRO A 190 -5.04 -16.53 3.12
CA PRO A 190 -4.74 -16.73 1.71
C PRO A 190 -5.93 -16.56 0.76
N SER A 191 -7.18 -16.74 1.20
CA SER A 191 -8.37 -16.50 0.36
C SER A 191 -8.55 -15.07 -0.10
N SER A 192 -7.94 -14.08 0.56
CA SER A 192 -7.89 -12.70 0.05
C SER A 192 -7.24 -12.62 -1.34
N LEU A 193 -6.40 -13.61 -1.71
CA LEU A 193 -5.81 -13.69 -3.05
C LEU A 193 -6.81 -14.01 -4.17
N ASP A 194 -8.02 -14.48 -3.83
CA ASP A 194 -9.05 -14.81 -4.83
C ASP A 194 -9.67 -13.55 -5.48
N ARG A 195 -9.47 -12.38 -4.87
CA ARG A 195 -9.90 -11.07 -5.41
C ARG A 195 -9.03 -10.59 -6.56
N PHE A 196 -7.84 -11.17 -6.75
CA PHE A 196 -6.92 -10.77 -7.82
C PHE A 196 -7.14 -11.61 -9.08
N ASP A 197 -6.84 -11.02 -10.23
CA ASP A 197 -6.87 -11.73 -11.51
C ASP A 197 -5.95 -12.96 -11.45
N ARG A 198 -6.54 -14.14 -11.68
CA ARG A 198 -5.84 -15.44 -11.64
C ARG A 198 -4.75 -15.57 -12.69
N ARG A 199 -4.76 -14.72 -13.72
CA ARG A 199 -3.72 -14.66 -14.77
C ARG A 199 -2.46 -13.94 -14.29
N LYS A 200 -2.54 -13.13 -13.23
CA LYS A 200 -1.36 -12.44 -12.70
C LYS A 200 -0.44 -13.43 -12.00
N PRO A 201 0.88 -13.36 -12.27
CA PRO A 201 1.88 -14.15 -11.56
C PRO A 201 1.87 -13.78 -10.08
N VAL A 202 2.14 -14.79 -9.23
CA VAL A 202 2.26 -14.63 -7.77
C VAL A 202 3.54 -15.28 -7.31
N GLY A 203 4.38 -14.47 -6.68
CA GLY A 203 5.65 -14.87 -6.13
C GLY A 203 5.56 -15.06 -4.63
N ILE A 204 5.92 -16.24 -4.14
CA ILE A 204 5.96 -16.57 -2.72
C ILE A 204 7.30 -16.08 -2.15
N ILE A 205 7.23 -15.22 -1.14
CA ILE A 205 8.41 -14.71 -0.41
C ILE A 205 8.62 -15.54 0.85
N LYS A 206 7.52 -15.83 1.57
CA LYS A 206 7.52 -16.60 2.81
C LYS A 206 6.25 -17.43 2.90
N ASP A 207 6.34 -18.68 3.36
CA ASP A 207 5.17 -19.54 3.61
C ASP A 207 5.41 -20.53 4.75
N ARG A 208 5.36 -20.03 6.00
CA ARG A 208 5.69 -20.83 7.19
C ARG A 208 4.79 -22.06 7.37
N GLY A 209 3.51 -21.96 6.98
CA GLY A 209 2.51 -23.03 7.14
C GLY A 209 2.24 -23.86 5.89
N GLY A 210 2.95 -23.60 4.79
CA GLY A 210 2.68 -24.20 3.48
C GLY A 210 1.29 -23.85 2.91
N ARG A 211 0.58 -22.85 3.47
CA ARG A 211 -0.80 -22.53 3.07
C ARG A 211 -0.82 -21.88 1.70
N LEU A 212 0.17 -21.04 1.40
CA LEU A 212 0.28 -20.38 0.09
C LEU A 212 0.63 -21.38 -1.00
N VAL A 213 1.60 -22.27 -0.76
CA VAL A 213 1.98 -23.33 -1.70
C VAL A 213 0.77 -24.24 -1.99
N ARG A 214 0.02 -24.64 -0.97
CA ARG A 214 -1.21 -25.43 -1.16
C ARG A 214 -2.27 -24.68 -1.97
N LYS A 215 -2.48 -23.39 -1.70
CA LYS A 215 -3.49 -22.59 -2.41
C LYS A 215 -3.10 -22.29 -3.85
N LEU A 216 -1.85 -21.93 -4.09
CA LEU A 216 -1.36 -21.46 -5.40
C LEU A 216 -0.96 -22.63 -6.30
N GLY A 217 -0.58 -23.78 -5.75
CA GLY A 217 -0.10 -24.93 -6.50
C GLY A 217 0.99 -24.53 -7.49
N LYS A 218 0.85 -24.93 -8.76
CA LYS A 218 1.80 -24.60 -9.83
C LYS A 218 1.87 -23.11 -10.19
N ARG A 219 0.93 -22.27 -9.72
CA ARG A 219 0.92 -20.83 -9.96
C ARG A 219 1.92 -20.08 -9.07
N GLY A 220 2.24 -20.64 -7.90
CA GLY A 220 3.16 -20.04 -6.96
C GLY A 220 4.60 -20.27 -7.38
N ARG A 221 5.40 -19.20 -7.42
CA ARG A 221 6.84 -19.28 -7.65
C ARG A 221 7.59 -18.70 -6.47
N TRP A 222 8.56 -19.41 -5.91
CA TRP A 222 9.41 -18.87 -4.87
C TRP A 222 10.29 -17.73 -5.41
N LEU A 223 10.29 -16.60 -4.70
CA LEU A 223 11.11 -15.43 -4.98
C LEU A 223 12.35 -15.38 -4.09
N VAL A 224 12.23 -15.83 -2.85
CA VAL A 224 13.33 -16.02 -1.91
C VAL A 224 13.39 -17.51 -1.57
N ARG A 225 14.60 -18.06 -1.49
CA ARG A 225 14.85 -19.45 -1.11
C ARG A 225 15.41 -19.52 0.29
#